data_AF-A0A1E3R3K9-F1
#
_entry.id   AF-A0A1E3R3K9-F1
#
_cell.length_a   1.000
_cell.length_b   1.000
_cell.length_c   1.000
_cell.angle_alpha   90.00
_cell.angle_beta   90.00
_cell.angle_gamma   90.00
#
_symmetry.space_group_name_H-M   'P 1'
#
loop_
_entity.id
_entity.type
_entity.pdbx_description
1 polymer ?
#
loop_
_entity_poly.entity_id
_entity_poly.type
_entity_poly.pdbx_seq_one_letter_code
_entity_poly.pdbx_strand_id
1 'polypeptide(L)'
;MPTAAQLTAAARSIWLNRGGLLDDEQAEAIAAIEPIGTPSSAVGLQAWRDWYGPLFLDTEATHRRKRFNDAWALPPEHVETVDRDPVVAPDREQVVTERHVATVTVANVLRETLVTETVNGPDGNPMPKKPAPNGVDAGTFDALDVVSASLTGLDDALAAEGQREQGGFLHMNRIRVYDTFGASAGWSSASTTLDPLPEWATAMPARLTTWGRLNLRLQSAADPDVEATPFDSPICGFLLPDFVDQALEVYDADGQPVGQLTATDPIDGDLGPVDATTLTVDFTPLPWVTVPDGEPTTAAITNATLRRFVEAVVAQSLTVAAGAPGWHETGFTAMLRVFDTVRSTLEPTVKHADGCVRLLGEPVVVLRARAAFEASDATVTQLREGPPTITDASSLPVLRVRIGDVTRPEDGVLGCFLDAATPADARFAPPTLEAAEKAVLNEMVTSAGLQKTRAITHPFVAGQVSEFDVPANQPLDLVVLADTRGSIYATCGVLPRKNIVMPKDFIEPALARLRPTFRVGPILGFERDEKVVPVMPAPFIEGWRATFVHDDDATFPEVPIPPVLGVGELPPARARLTEGWARMVPQEPG
;
A
#
# COMPACT_ATOMS: atom_id res chain seq x y z
N MET A 1 -26.33 31.21 -54.03
CA MET A 1 -27.40 30.20 -54.02
C MET A 1 -27.22 29.33 -55.25
N PRO A 2 -26.89 28.03 -55.13
CA PRO A 2 -26.90 27.12 -56.25
C PRO A 2 -28.32 26.99 -56.82
N THR A 3 -28.47 26.92 -58.13
CA THR A 3 -29.77 26.64 -58.77
C THR A 3 -30.18 25.17 -58.53
N ALA A 4 -31.47 24.86 -58.69
CA ALA A 4 -31.95 23.47 -58.61
C ALA A 4 -31.16 22.54 -59.54
N ALA A 5 -30.77 23.01 -60.74
CA ALA A 5 -29.91 22.27 -61.65
C ALA A 5 -28.51 21.96 -61.08
N GLN A 6 -27.91 22.88 -60.32
CA GLN A 6 -26.60 22.66 -59.68
C GLN A 6 -26.68 21.67 -58.52
N LEU A 7 -27.77 21.69 -57.74
CA LEU A 7 -28.02 20.70 -56.69
C LEU A 7 -28.34 19.31 -57.28
N THR A 8 -29.12 19.25 -58.36
CA THR A 8 -29.37 18.00 -59.11
C THR A 8 -28.07 17.43 -59.68
N ALA A 9 -27.18 18.28 -60.24
CA ALA A 9 -25.87 17.85 -60.71
C ALA A 9 -24.97 17.34 -59.57
N ALA A 10 -24.97 17.99 -58.41
CA ALA A 10 -24.22 17.56 -57.23
C ALA A 10 -24.76 16.23 -56.65
N ALA A 11 -26.07 16.09 -56.51
CA ALA A 11 -26.67 14.83 -56.05
C ALA A 11 -26.39 13.68 -57.03
N ARG A 12 -26.54 13.91 -58.34
CA ARG A 12 -26.19 12.92 -59.37
C ARG A 12 -24.71 12.58 -59.35
N SER A 13 -23.80 13.55 -59.15
CA SER A 13 -22.36 13.25 -59.07
C SER A 13 -21.98 12.43 -57.83
N ILE A 14 -22.69 12.58 -56.70
CA ILE A 14 -22.48 11.76 -55.50
C ILE A 14 -22.88 10.29 -55.77
N TRP A 15 -23.99 10.06 -56.45
CA TRP A 15 -24.42 8.69 -56.81
C TRP A 15 -23.54 8.07 -57.91
N LEU A 16 -23.13 8.85 -58.92
CA LEU A 16 -22.29 8.37 -60.03
C LEU A 16 -20.81 8.20 -59.66
N ASN A 17 -20.29 8.93 -58.66
CA ASN A 17 -18.92 8.74 -58.14
C ASN A 17 -18.77 7.54 -57.20
N ARG A 18 -19.84 6.79 -56.88
CA ARG A 18 -19.75 5.47 -56.23
C ARG A 18 -19.32 4.39 -57.25
N GLY A 19 -18.12 4.57 -57.81
CA GLY A 19 -17.65 3.85 -58.98
C GLY A 19 -17.69 2.33 -58.85
N GLY A 20 -18.26 1.67 -59.86
CA GLY A 20 -18.17 0.22 -60.08
C GLY A 20 -19.27 -0.65 -59.48
N LEU A 21 -20.26 -0.08 -58.78
CA LEU A 21 -21.34 -0.84 -58.12
C LEU A 21 -22.72 -0.79 -58.81
N LEU A 22 -22.84 -0.05 -59.92
CA LEU A 22 -24.06 0.08 -60.71
C LEU A 22 -23.84 -0.56 -62.08
N ASP A 23 -24.82 -1.32 -62.57
CA ASP A 23 -24.87 -1.76 -63.97
C ASP A 23 -25.39 -0.64 -64.88
N ASP A 24 -25.26 -0.84 -66.20
CA ASP A 24 -25.62 0.17 -67.20
C ASP A 24 -27.13 0.55 -67.14
N GLU A 25 -28.00 -0.41 -66.78
CA GLU A 25 -29.45 -0.22 -66.65
C GLU A 25 -29.79 0.64 -65.42
N GLN A 26 -29.12 0.40 -64.28
CA GLN A 26 -29.24 1.23 -63.08
C GLN A 26 -28.68 2.64 -63.28
N ALA A 27 -27.58 2.80 -64.02
CA ALA A 27 -27.01 4.10 -64.36
C ALA A 27 -27.97 4.94 -65.22
N GLU A 28 -28.63 4.32 -66.21
CA GLU A 28 -29.62 4.97 -67.07
C GLU A 28 -30.91 5.30 -66.31
N ALA A 29 -31.37 4.41 -65.42
CA ALA A 29 -32.52 4.66 -64.54
C ALA A 29 -32.29 5.86 -63.60
N ILE A 30 -31.10 6.02 -63.02
CA ILE A 30 -30.73 7.16 -62.16
C ILE A 30 -30.66 8.47 -62.97
N ALA A 31 -30.24 8.43 -64.23
CA ALA A 31 -30.23 9.60 -65.12
C ALA A 31 -31.64 10.15 -65.41
N ALA A 32 -32.66 9.28 -65.40
CA ALA A 32 -34.06 9.61 -65.64
C ALA A 32 -34.81 10.19 -64.42
N ILE A 33 -34.21 10.19 -63.21
CA ILE A 33 -34.87 10.70 -62.00
C ILE A 33 -34.92 12.24 -62.02
N GLU A 34 -36.12 12.80 -62.19
CA GLU A 34 -36.42 14.20 -61.85
C GLU A 34 -36.95 14.30 -60.39
N PRO A 35 -36.42 15.21 -59.56
CA PRO A 35 -36.93 15.41 -58.21
C PRO A 35 -38.29 16.10 -58.22
N ILE A 36 -39.34 15.40 -57.77
CA ILE A 36 -40.69 15.96 -57.64
C ILE A 36 -40.82 16.64 -56.27
N GLY A 37 -40.88 17.98 -56.26
CA GLY A 37 -41.23 18.79 -55.09
C GLY A 37 -40.38 20.04 -54.91
N THR A 38 -40.89 20.99 -54.13
CA THR A 38 -40.08 22.09 -53.59
C THR A 38 -39.18 21.56 -52.48
N PRO A 39 -37.87 21.88 -52.45
CA PRO A 39 -36.97 21.41 -51.40
C PRO A 39 -37.41 21.93 -50.03
N SER A 40 -37.57 21.01 -49.08
CA SER A 40 -37.99 21.32 -47.71
C SER A 40 -36.84 21.94 -46.90
N SER A 41 -36.88 23.26 -46.75
CA SER A 41 -35.92 24.06 -45.96
C SER A 41 -34.48 24.10 -46.49
N ALA A 42 -33.80 25.24 -46.28
CA ALA A 42 -32.37 25.37 -46.53
C ALA A 42 -31.50 24.78 -45.40
N VAL A 43 -32.14 24.22 -44.35
CA VAL A 43 -31.49 23.60 -43.20
C VAL A 43 -32.03 22.18 -43.04
N GLY A 44 -31.35 21.23 -43.68
CA GLY A 44 -31.48 19.81 -43.37
C GLY A 44 -30.65 19.50 -42.13
N LEU A 45 -31.22 19.67 -40.93
CA LEU A 45 -30.68 19.08 -39.71
C LEU A 45 -30.95 17.57 -39.75
N GLN A 46 -30.08 16.83 -40.44
CA GLN A 46 -30.03 15.39 -40.30
C GLN A 46 -29.36 15.08 -38.95
N ALA A 47 -30.11 14.46 -38.03
CA ALA A 47 -29.52 13.94 -36.80
C ALA A 47 -28.36 13.01 -37.15
N TRP A 48 -27.23 13.15 -36.47
CA TRP A 48 -25.98 12.48 -36.81
C TRP A 48 -26.02 10.99 -36.42
N ARG A 49 -26.74 10.20 -37.21
CA ARG A 49 -26.92 8.75 -37.05
C ARG A 49 -26.07 7.91 -38.01
N ASP A 50 -25.58 8.49 -39.09
CA ASP A 50 -24.78 7.80 -40.11
C ASP A 50 -23.34 8.32 -40.15
N TRP A 51 -22.41 7.41 -39.85
CA TRP A 51 -21.00 7.63 -39.49
C TRP A 51 -20.04 7.82 -40.67
N TYR A 52 -20.53 7.93 -41.91
CA TYR A 52 -19.69 7.94 -43.12
C TYR A 52 -18.82 9.19 -43.31
N GLY A 53 -18.89 10.16 -42.40
CA GLY A 53 -18.04 11.33 -42.40
C GLY A 53 -17.43 11.62 -41.03
N PRO A 54 -16.09 11.68 -40.88
CA PRO A 54 -15.47 12.13 -39.64
C PRO A 54 -15.85 13.57 -39.32
N LEU A 55 -16.31 13.81 -38.10
CA LEU A 55 -16.35 15.13 -37.50
C LEU A 55 -14.95 15.46 -36.96
N PHE A 56 -14.48 16.68 -37.19
CA PHE A 56 -13.24 17.18 -36.59
C PHE A 56 -13.55 18.21 -35.49
N LEU A 57 -12.74 18.22 -34.44
CA LEU A 57 -12.87 19.12 -33.30
C LEU A 57 -11.59 19.92 -33.14
N ASP A 58 -11.64 21.24 -33.35
CA ASP A 58 -10.58 22.15 -32.95
C ASP A 58 -10.88 22.66 -31.53
N THR A 59 -10.03 22.29 -30.57
CA THR A 59 -10.13 22.71 -29.17
C THR A 59 -9.05 23.73 -28.85
N GLU A 60 -9.36 24.65 -27.95
CA GLU A 60 -8.42 25.61 -27.36
C GLU A 60 -8.72 25.61 -25.87
N ALA A 61 -7.76 25.20 -25.05
CA ALA A 61 -7.94 25.03 -23.61
C ALA A 61 -6.81 25.69 -22.82
N THR A 62 -7.16 26.37 -21.73
CA THR A 62 -6.21 26.87 -20.74
C THR A 62 -6.02 25.80 -19.68
N HIS A 63 -4.82 25.23 -19.59
CA HIS A 63 -4.37 24.47 -18.43
C HIS A 63 -3.70 25.40 -17.43
N ARG A 64 -4.04 25.25 -16.16
CA ARG A 64 -3.42 25.94 -15.03
C ARG A 64 -2.86 24.90 -14.05
N ARG A 65 -1.53 24.86 -13.95
CA ARG A 65 -0.79 23.84 -13.19
C ARG A 65 -0.89 24.05 -11.68
N LYS A 66 -0.93 22.93 -10.95
CA LYS A 66 -0.50 22.84 -9.55
C LYS A 66 0.55 21.76 -9.39
N ARG A 67 1.64 22.07 -8.71
CA ARG A 67 2.78 21.15 -8.52
C ARG A 67 2.49 20.05 -7.52
N PHE A 68 3.01 18.84 -7.75
CA PHE A 68 2.74 17.67 -6.89
C PHE A 68 3.17 17.92 -5.45
N ASN A 69 4.47 18.16 -5.24
CA ASN A 69 5.06 18.24 -3.91
C ASN A 69 4.49 19.39 -3.06
N ASP A 70 4.01 20.46 -3.72
CA ASP A 70 3.51 21.67 -3.07
C ASP A 70 2.00 21.59 -2.76
N ALA A 71 1.21 21.11 -3.74
CA ALA A 71 -0.24 21.22 -3.72
C ALA A 71 -1.01 19.90 -3.52
N TRP A 72 -0.36 18.73 -3.61
CA TRP A 72 -1.06 17.44 -3.56
C TRP A 72 -0.70 16.63 -2.30
N ALA A 73 -1.67 15.89 -1.77
CA ALA A 73 -1.49 14.96 -0.65
C ALA A 73 -2.12 13.61 -0.98
N LEU A 74 -1.67 12.55 -0.31
CA LEU A 74 -2.32 11.24 -0.30
C LEU A 74 -2.86 10.98 1.12
N PRO A 75 -4.10 11.40 1.45
CA PRO A 75 -4.68 11.12 2.77
C PRO A 75 -4.72 9.61 3.09
N PRO A 76 -4.69 9.21 4.37
CA PRO A 76 -4.69 7.81 4.79
C PRO A 76 -5.82 6.97 4.15
N GLU A 77 -7.03 7.52 4.11
CA GLU A 77 -8.24 6.88 3.57
C GLU A 77 -8.38 6.96 2.04
N HIS A 78 -7.46 7.66 1.37
CA HIS A 78 -7.44 7.84 -0.08
C HIS A 78 -6.42 6.92 -0.77
N VAL A 79 -6.74 6.54 -2.01
CA VAL A 79 -5.89 5.73 -2.90
C VAL A 79 -5.33 6.56 -4.07
N GLU A 80 -5.95 7.70 -4.36
CA GLU A 80 -5.50 8.73 -5.31
C GLU A 80 -5.13 10.00 -4.54
N THR A 81 -4.21 10.81 -5.05
CA THR A 81 -3.87 12.10 -4.42
C THR A 81 -4.98 13.13 -4.59
N VAL A 82 -5.18 13.97 -3.57
CA VAL A 82 -6.12 15.10 -3.58
C VAL A 82 -5.38 16.44 -3.51
N ASP A 83 -6.00 17.49 -4.06
CA ASP A 83 -5.52 18.88 -3.93
C ASP A 83 -5.69 19.35 -2.48
N ARG A 84 -4.60 19.78 -1.84
CA ARG A 84 -4.55 20.23 -0.44
C ARG A 84 -5.32 21.52 -0.22
N ASP A 85 -5.29 22.41 -1.21
CA ASP A 85 -5.95 23.70 -1.13
C ASP A 85 -6.38 24.12 -2.55
N PRO A 86 -7.64 23.88 -2.94
CA PRO A 86 -8.15 24.28 -4.26
C PRO A 86 -8.04 25.79 -4.50
N VAL A 87 -7.96 26.62 -3.46
CA VAL A 87 -7.92 28.09 -3.51
C VAL A 87 -6.52 28.63 -3.84
N VAL A 88 -5.45 27.86 -3.60
CA VAL A 88 -4.08 28.28 -3.96
C VAL A 88 -4.00 28.55 -5.47
N ALA A 89 -3.52 29.74 -5.81
CA ALA A 89 -3.37 30.16 -7.19
C ALA A 89 -2.37 29.23 -7.94
N PRO A 90 -2.71 28.75 -9.14
CA PRO A 90 -1.86 27.87 -9.93
C PRO A 90 -0.56 28.54 -10.37
N ASP A 91 0.53 27.77 -10.47
CA ASP A 91 1.90 28.30 -10.62
C ASP A 91 2.26 28.70 -12.06
N ARG A 92 1.53 28.15 -13.05
CA ARG A 92 1.71 28.44 -14.48
C ARG A 92 0.41 28.27 -15.24
N GLU A 93 0.24 29.09 -16.28
CA GLU A 93 -0.86 28.99 -17.25
C GLU A 93 -0.28 28.63 -18.63
N GLN A 94 -0.89 27.66 -19.32
CA GLN A 94 -0.52 27.23 -20.66
C GLN A 94 -1.79 27.10 -21.51
N VAL A 95 -1.79 27.67 -22.72
CA VAL A 95 -2.88 27.49 -23.69
C VAL A 95 -2.49 26.42 -24.68
N VAL A 96 -3.29 25.35 -24.75
CA VAL A 96 -3.11 24.21 -25.65
C VAL A 96 -4.19 24.25 -26.72
N THR A 97 -3.79 24.11 -27.99
CA THR A 97 -4.69 24.11 -29.15
C THR A 97 -4.47 22.84 -29.95
N GLU A 98 -5.54 22.07 -30.15
CA GLU A 98 -5.47 20.75 -30.79
C GLU A 98 -6.57 20.56 -31.83
N ARG A 99 -6.37 19.59 -32.73
CA ARG A 99 -7.36 19.11 -33.69
C ARG A 99 -7.55 17.61 -33.51
N HIS A 100 -8.78 17.19 -33.26
CA HIS A 100 -9.15 15.80 -33.02
C HIS A 100 -10.12 15.29 -34.08
N VAL A 101 -10.21 13.97 -34.20
CA VAL A 101 -11.37 13.30 -34.82
C VAL A 101 -12.36 12.95 -33.72
N ALA A 102 -13.61 13.37 -33.86
CA ALA A 102 -14.66 13.08 -32.90
C ALA A 102 -15.23 11.66 -33.16
N THR A 103 -15.50 10.92 -32.08
CA THR A 103 -15.93 9.52 -32.13
C THR A 103 -17.07 9.23 -31.15
N VAL A 104 -17.91 8.23 -31.43
CA VAL A 104 -18.93 7.71 -30.51
C VAL A 104 -18.38 6.71 -29.47
N THR A 105 -17.05 6.64 -29.31
CA THR A 105 -16.36 5.60 -28.54
C THR A 105 -16.83 5.52 -27.08
N VAL A 106 -17.08 6.65 -26.43
CA VAL A 106 -17.55 6.67 -25.02
C VAL A 106 -18.91 5.99 -24.86
N ALA A 107 -19.86 6.21 -25.77
CA ALA A 107 -21.17 5.55 -25.71
C ALA A 107 -21.04 4.02 -25.88
N ASN A 108 -20.16 3.58 -26.79
CA ASN A 108 -19.88 2.15 -27.01
C ASN A 108 -19.19 1.51 -25.79
N VAL A 109 -18.16 2.15 -25.21
CA VAL A 109 -17.45 1.64 -24.03
C VAL A 109 -18.35 1.60 -22.80
N LEU A 110 -19.24 2.58 -22.62
CA LEU A 110 -20.22 2.56 -21.52
C LEU A 110 -21.27 1.46 -21.71
N ARG A 111 -21.79 1.28 -22.94
CA ARG A 111 -22.67 0.15 -23.29
C ARG A 111 -22.02 -1.19 -22.97
N GLU A 112 -20.75 -1.34 -23.36
CA GLU A 112 -19.98 -2.54 -23.07
C GLU A 112 -19.87 -2.76 -21.55
N THR A 113 -19.23 -1.83 -20.84
CA THR A 113 -18.91 -1.95 -19.41
C THR A 113 -20.14 -2.08 -18.50
N LEU A 114 -21.29 -1.48 -18.88
CA LEU A 114 -22.49 -1.42 -18.03
C LEU A 114 -23.61 -2.40 -18.43
N VAL A 115 -23.61 -2.93 -19.67
CA VAL A 115 -24.73 -3.75 -20.17
C VAL A 115 -24.27 -5.07 -20.80
N THR A 116 -23.21 -5.08 -21.61
CA THR A 116 -22.86 -6.28 -22.40
C THR A 116 -21.60 -7.02 -21.95
N GLU A 117 -20.78 -6.45 -21.05
CA GLU A 117 -19.61 -7.11 -20.48
C GLU A 117 -20.06 -8.24 -19.53
N THR A 118 -19.71 -9.48 -19.88
CA THR A 118 -20.05 -10.67 -19.11
C THR A 118 -18.80 -11.36 -18.55
N VAL A 119 -18.96 -12.02 -17.40
CA VAL A 119 -17.99 -12.90 -16.77
C VAL A 119 -18.65 -14.26 -16.52
N ASN A 120 -17.88 -15.33 -16.49
CA ASN A 120 -18.42 -16.64 -16.16
C ASN A 120 -18.76 -16.69 -14.67
N GLY A 121 -20.00 -17.04 -14.34
CA GLY A 121 -20.47 -17.28 -12.98
C GLY A 121 -19.86 -18.55 -12.37
N PRO A 122 -20.13 -18.82 -11.09
CA PRO A 122 -19.64 -20.02 -10.39
C PRO A 122 -20.11 -21.35 -11.01
N ASP A 123 -21.17 -21.30 -11.82
CA ASP A 123 -21.75 -22.41 -12.59
C ASP A 123 -21.23 -22.50 -14.03
N GLY A 124 -20.33 -21.59 -14.43
CA GLY A 124 -19.78 -21.50 -15.79
C GLY A 124 -20.68 -20.77 -16.80
N ASN A 125 -21.85 -20.28 -16.40
CA ASN A 125 -22.73 -19.51 -17.31
C ASN A 125 -22.30 -18.04 -17.38
N PRO A 126 -22.40 -17.38 -18.55
CA PRO A 126 -22.09 -15.95 -18.66
C PRO A 126 -23.11 -15.11 -17.89
N MET A 127 -22.63 -14.36 -16.90
CA MET A 127 -23.38 -13.39 -16.09
C MET A 127 -22.86 -11.97 -16.35
N PRO A 128 -23.68 -10.91 -16.23
CA PRO A 128 -23.19 -9.53 -16.32
C PRO A 128 -22.12 -9.26 -15.26
N LYS A 129 -20.99 -8.65 -15.65
CA LYS A 129 -19.88 -8.33 -14.73
C LYS A 129 -20.27 -7.33 -13.65
N LYS A 130 -21.21 -6.44 -13.97
CA LYS A 130 -21.90 -5.54 -13.05
C LYS A 130 -23.39 -5.52 -13.39
N PRO A 131 -24.30 -5.43 -12.41
CA PRO A 131 -25.70 -5.14 -12.69
C PRO A 131 -25.81 -3.73 -13.29
N ALA A 132 -26.54 -3.61 -14.40
CA ALA A 132 -26.84 -2.30 -15.00
C ALA A 132 -27.65 -1.43 -14.03
N PRO A 133 -27.42 -0.10 -13.99
CA PRO A 133 -28.28 0.81 -13.22
C PRO A 133 -29.75 0.73 -13.65
N ASN A 134 -30.68 0.96 -12.71
CA ASN A 134 -32.12 0.89 -13.00
C ASN A 134 -32.50 1.83 -14.16
N GLY A 135 -33.11 1.26 -15.20
CA GLY A 135 -33.55 1.99 -16.40
C GLY A 135 -32.46 2.22 -17.45
N VAL A 136 -31.26 1.64 -17.28
CA VAL A 136 -30.18 1.67 -18.28
C VAL A 136 -30.11 0.32 -19.00
N ASP A 137 -30.30 0.34 -20.31
CA ASP A 137 -30.23 -0.82 -21.21
C ASP A 137 -29.39 -0.52 -22.46
N ALA A 138 -29.29 -1.49 -23.38
CA ALA A 138 -28.51 -1.31 -24.61
C ALA A 138 -29.08 -0.20 -25.52
N GLY A 139 -30.41 -0.04 -25.56
CA GLY A 139 -31.09 0.99 -26.35
C GLY A 139 -30.91 2.41 -25.78
N THR A 140 -30.64 2.52 -24.48
CA THR A 140 -30.26 3.76 -23.80
C THR A 140 -29.00 4.36 -24.41
N PHE A 141 -28.00 3.53 -24.74
CA PHE A 141 -26.77 3.98 -25.40
C PHE A 141 -26.96 4.22 -26.91
N ASP A 142 -27.82 3.45 -27.58
CA ASP A 142 -28.20 3.70 -28.98
C ASP A 142 -28.98 5.03 -29.16
N ALA A 143 -29.49 5.61 -28.07
CA ALA A 143 -30.16 6.91 -28.02
C ALA A 143 -29.25 8.08 -27.56
N LEU A 144 -28.00 7.83 -27.17
CA LEU A 144 -27.06 8.89 -26.76
C LEU A 144 -26.45 9.60 -27.97
N ASP A 145 -26.87 10.84 -28.21
CA ASP A 145 -26.23 11.77 -29.15
C ASP A 145 -24.98 12.41 -28.51
N VAL A 146 -23.97 11.58 -28.23
CA VAL A 146 -22.73 11.97 -27.55
C VAL A 146 -21.53 11.66 -28.43
N VAL A 147 -20.80 12.71 -28.81
CA VAL A 147 -19.52 12.61 -29.53
C VAL A 147 -18.39 12.98 -28.59
N SER A 148 -17.28 12.24 -28.67
CA SER A 148 -16.15 12.30 -27.75
C SER A 148 -14.81 12.42 -28.50
N ALA A 149 -13.88 13.17 -27.93
CA ALA A 149 -12.50 13.30 -28.39
C ALA A 149 -11.55 13.28 -27.19
N SER A 150 -10.35 12.76 -27.38
CA SER A 150 -9.31 12.69 -26.35
C SER A 150 -8.31 13.83 -26.52
N LEU A 151 -8.12 14.63 -25.46
CA LEU A 151 -7.15 15.73 -25.39
C LEU A 151 -5.73 15.18 -25.19
N THR A 152 -5.17 14.52 -26.21
CA THR A 152 -3.90 13.77 -26.11
C THR A 152 -2.65 14.62 -26.24
N GLY A 153 -2.73 15.79 -26.85
CA GLY A 153 -1.60 16.70 -27.05
C GLY A 153 -1.24 17.53 -25.83
N LEU A 154 -2.12 17.61 -24.82
CA LEU A 154 -1.84 18.29 -23.55
C LEU A 154 -0.59 17.71 -22.86
N ASP A 155 -0.46 16.38 -22.78
CA ASP A 155 0.69 15.74 -22.13
C ASP A 155 1.99 15.96 -22.93
N ASP A 156 1.94 15.85 -24.26
CA ASP A 156 3.08 16.14 -25.15
C ASP A 156 3.46 17.64 -25.10
N ALA A 157 2.49 18.56 -25.00
CA ALA A 157 2.72 20.01 -24.87
C ALA A 157 3.30 20.41 -23.51
N LEU A 158 2.85 19.76 -22.43
CA LEU A 158 3.44 19.89 -21.10
C LEU A 158 4.87 19.35 -21.09
N ALA A 159 5.09 18.16 -21.67
CA ALA A 159 6.41 17.53 -21.75
C ALA A 159 7.41 18.37 -22.56
N ALA A 160 6.97 18.98 -23.67
CA ALA A 160 7.78 19.90 -24.49
C ALA A 160 8.22 21.16 -23.73
N GLU A 161 7.43 21.63 -22.76
CA GLU A 161 7.79 22.76 -21.88
C GLU A 161 8.64 22.33 -20.66
N GLY A 162 9.08 21.07 -20.59
CA GLY A 162 9.83 20.52 -19.47
C GLY A 162 8.96 20.17 -18.25
N GLN A 163 7.64 20.12 -18.40
CA GLN A 163 6.71 19.75 -17.33
C GLN A 163 6.51 18.21 -17.35
N ARG A 164 6.66 17.56 -16.20
CA ARG A 164 6.58 16.09 -16.04
C ARG A 164 5.34 15.62 -15.29
N GLU A 165 4.50 16.58 -14.91
CA GLU A 165 3.34 16.41 -14.06
C GLU A 165 2.17 17.22 -14.63
N GLN A 166 1.01 16.57 -14.65
CA GLN A 166 -0.31 17.11 -14.98
C GLN A 166 -1.10 17.22 -13.67
N GLY A 167 -1.71 18.38 -13.43
CA GLY A 167 -2.57 18.60 -12.26
C GLY A 167 -3.03 20.06 -12.20
N GLY A 168 -4.03 20.34 -11.36
CA GLY A 168 -4.62 21.67 -11.22
C GLY A 168 -5.95 21.75 -11.96
N PHE A 169 -6.13 22.75 -12.84
CA PHE A 169 -7.41 23.01 -13.48
C PHE A 169 -7.29 23.12 -15.01
N LEU A 170 -8.31 22.62 -15.70
CA LEU A 170 -8.50 22.79 -17.14
C LEU A 170 -9.75 23.63 -17.41
N HIS A 171 -9.60 24.59 -18.30
CA HIS A 171 -10.68 25.41 -18.86
C HIS A 171 -10.70 25.28 -20.38
N MET A 172 -11.88 25.07 -20.96
CA MET A 172 -12.06 25.08 -22.40
C MET A 172 -12.39 26.50 -22.88
N ASN A 173 -11.44 27.16 -23.55
CA ASN A 173 -11.63 28.49 -24.12
C ASN A 173 -12.49 28.44 -25.39
N ARG A 174 -12.30 27.41 -26.22
CA ARG A 174 -12.97 27.30 -27.52
C ARG A 174 -13.13 25.86 -27.97
N ILE A 175 -14.26 25.58 -28.62
CA ILE A 175 -14.50 24.35 -29.38
C ILE A 175 -15.02 24.75 -30.75
N ARG A 176 -14.50 24.16 -31.83
CA ARG A 176 -15.10 24.24 -33.16
C ARG A 176 -15.27 22.84 -33.73
N VAL A 177 -16.50 22.47 -34.01
CA VAL A 177 -16.84 21.26 -34.76
C VAL A 177 -16.76 21.60 -36.25
N TYR A 178 -16.11 20.74 -37.03
CA TYR A 178 -16.10 20.78 -38.49
C TYR A 178 -16.72 19.49 -39.03
N ASP A 179 -17.60 19.60 -40.02
CA ASP A 179 -18.08 18.46 -40.78
C ASP A 179 -17.11 18.08 -41.93
N THR A 180 -17.42 16.99 -42.63
CA THR A 180 -16.65 16.54 -43.80
C THR A 180 -16.68 17.47 -45.01
N PHE A 181 -17.60 18.43 -45.04
CA PHE A 181 -17.73 19.43 -46.09
C PHE A 181 -17.03 20.75 -45.72
N GLY A 182 -16.42 20.82 -44.53
CA GLY A 182 -15.72 21.98 -44.00
C GLY A 182 -16.63 23.06 -43.41
N ALA A 183 -17.94 22.79 -43.27
CA ALA A 183 -18.82 23.68 -42.50
C ALA A 183 -18.45 23.57 -41.02
N SER A 184 -18.47 24.70 -40.30
CA SER A 184 -18.07 24.74 -38.89
C SER A 184 -19.10 25.39 -37.98
N ALA A 185 -19.29 24.78 -36.82
CA ALA A 185 -20.04 25.32 -35.69
C ALA A 185 -19.06 25.56 -34.54
N GLY A 186 -19.11 26.76 -33.94
CA GLY A 186 -18.14 27.18 -32.93
C GLY A 186 -18.80 27.62 -31.63
N TRP A 187 -18.17 27.26 -30.52
CA TRP A 187 -18.41 27.80 -29.19
C TRP A 187 -17.10 28.40 -28.64
N SER A 188 -17.22 29.48 -27.89
CA SER A 188 -16.14 30.04 -27.09
C SER A 188 -16.66 30.42 -25.72
N SER A 189 -15.83 30.28 -24.70
CA SER A 189 -16.09 30.83 -23.38
C SER A 189 -16.20 32.37 -23.45
N ALA A 190 -16.94 32.95 -22.50
CA ALA A 190 -17.00 34.41 -22.33
C ALA A 190 -15.75 34.97 -21.63
N SER A 191 -14.96 34.11 -20.99
CA SER A 191 -13.68 34.42 -20.34
C SER A 191 -12.61 33.44 -20.80
N THR A 192 -11.41 33.93 -21.13
CA THR A 192 -10.21 33.09 -21.34
C THR A 192 -9.40 32.90 -20.06
N THR A 193 -9.76 33.61 -18.98
CA THR A 193 -9.09 33.55 -17.68
C THR A 193 -9.92 32.77 -16.66
N LEU A 194 -9.20 32.15 -15.73
CA LEU A 194 -9.71 31.33 -14.62
C LEU A 194 -9.60 32.06 -13.26
N ASP A 195 -9.56 33.40 -13.25
CA ASP A 195 -9.47 34.21 -12.02
C ASP A 195 -10.75 35.05 -11.78
N PRO A 196 -11.43 34.90 -10.63
CA PRO A 196 -11.25 33.83 -9.64
C PRO A 196 -11.62 32.46 -10.22
N LEU A 197 -11.13 31.38 -9.61
CA LEU A 197 -11.43 30.00 -10.02
C LEU A 197 -12.95 29.80 -10.08
N PRO A 198 -13.54 29.61 -11.28
CA PRO A 198 -14.98 29.45 -11.41
C PRO A 198 -15.42 28.05 -11.00
N GLU A 199 -16.62 27.92 -10.44
CA GLU A 199 -17.22 26.65 -10.00
C GLU A 199 -17.32 25.57 -11.11
N TRP A 200 -17.28 25.98 -12.38
CA TRP A 200 -17.32 25.08 -13.54
C TRP A 200 -15.93 24.65 -14.05
N ALA A 201 -14.83 25.12 -13.47
CA ALA A 201 -13.48 24.72 -13.86
C ALA A 201 -13.26 23.23 -13.58
N THR A 202 -12.72 22.50 -14.56
CA THR A 202 -12.50 21.05 -14.40
C THR A 202 -11.20 20.81 -13.65
N ALA A 203 -11.29 20.37 -12.39
CA ALA A 203 -10.14 19.88 -11.64
C ALA A 203 -9.56 18.63 -12.33
N MET A 204 -8.24 18.62 -12.54
CA MET A 204 -7.51 17.48 -13.09
C MET A 204 -6.70 16.80 -11.99
N PRO A 205 -6.83 15.47 -11.80
CA PRO A 205 -6.03 14.73 -10.83
C PRO A 205 -4.55 14.75 -11.20
N ALA A 206 -3.68 14.60 -10.21
CA ALA A 206 -2.24 14.44 -10.39
C ALA A 206 -1.90 13.22 -11.27
N ARG A 207 -1.23 13.43 -12.40
CA ARG A 207 -0.73 12.38 -13.31
C ARG A 207 0.66 12.72 -13.85
N LEU A 208 1.48 11.71 -14.14
CA LEU A 208 2.72 11.94 -14.88
C LEU A 208 2.41 12.12 -16.37
N THR A 209 3.04 13.10 -17.01
CA THR A 209 2.97 13.31 -18.48
C THR A 209 3.96 12.42 -19.24
N THR A 210 4.90 11.81 -18.52
CA THR A 210 5.94 10.91 -19.06
C THR A 210 5.89 9.53 -18.41
N TRP A 211 6.68 8.60 -18.94
CA TRP A 211 6.71 7.24 -18.41
C TRP A 211 7.21 7.17 -16.97
N GLY A 212 6.48 6.43 -16.13
CA GLY A 212 6.90 6.08 -14.79
C GLY A 212 6.27 4.77 -14.30
N ARG A 213 6.98 4.06 -13.42
CA ARG A 213 6.48 2.91 -12.66
C ARG A 213 6.94 2.97 -11.21
N LEU A 214 6.00 2.78 -10.29
CA LEU A 214 6.32 2.49 -8.90
C LEU A 214 6.61 0.99 -8.78
N ASN A 215 7.75 0.65 -8.18
CA ASN A 215 8.10 -0.71 -7.79
C ASN A 215 8.27 -0.76 -6.27
N LEU A 216 7.71 -1.80 -5.65
CA LEU A 216 8.16 -2.31 -4.36
C LEU A 216 8.64 -3.73 -4.62
N ARG A 217 9.88 -4.05 -4.24
CA ARG A 217 10.49 -5.36 -4.48
C ARG A 217 11.12 -5.86 -3.18
N LEU A 218 10.76 -7.06 -2.75
CA LEU A 218 11.48 -7.72 -1.65
C LEU A 218 12.93 -7.98 -2.11
N GLN A 219 13.90 -7.63 -1.28
CA GLN A 219 15.32 -7.92 -1.54
C GLN A 219 15.74 -9.14 -0.71
N SER A 220 16.71 -9.90 -1.20
CA SER A 220 17.32 -11.01 -0.45
C SER A 220 17.81 -10.53 0.92
N ALA A 221 17.65 -11.36 1.95
CA ALA A 221 18.13 -11.10 3.30
C ALA A 221 19.64 -11.37 3.46
N ALA A 222 20.25 -12.06 2.50
CA ALA A 222 21.71 -12.24 2.43
C ALA A 222 22.39 -11.06 1.73
N ASP A 223 21.93 -10.70 0.52
CA ASP A 223 22.50 -9.64 -0.31
C ASP A 223 21.43 -8.54 -0.59
N PRO A 224 21.63 -7.29 -0.14
CA PRO A 224 20.62 -6.23 -0.30
C PRO A 224 20.47 -5.74 -1.75
N ASP A 225 21.42 -6.04 -2.64
CA ASP A 225 21.36 -5.61 -4.05
C ASP A 225 20.78 -6.67 -4.99
N VAL A 226 20.31 -7.80 -4.44
CA VAL A 226 19.67 -8.89 -5.17
C VAL A 226 18.18 -8.95 -4.83
N GLU A 227 17.31 -8.89 -5.84
CA GLU A 227 15.87 -9.10 -5.67
C GLU A 227 15.61 -10.53 -5.16
N ALA A 228 14.69 -10.69 -4.21
CA ALA A 228 14.39 -11.97 -3.59
C ALA A 228 13.86 -12.99 -4.62
N THR A 229 14.35 -14.22 -4.53
CA THR A 229 13.96 -15.35 -5.38
C THR A 229 13.52 -16.52 -4.51
N PRO A 230 12.85 -17.57 -5.03
CA PRO A 230 12.56 -18.79 -4.25
C PRO A 230 13.77 -19.46 -3.58
N PHE A 231 15.00 -19.10 -3.98
CA PHE A 231 16.25 -19.55 -3.36
C PHE A 231 16.91 -18.47 -2.48
N ASP A 232 16.58 -17.19 -2.70
CA ASP A 232 17.12 -16.02 -2.00
C ASP A 232 16.02 -15.37 -1.17
N SER A 233 15.79 -15.92 0.04
CA SER A 233 14.71 -15.48 0.93
C SER A 233 14.85 -14.00 1.34
N PRO A 234 13.76 -13.22 1.38
CA PRO A 234 13.77 -11.83 1.88
C PRO A 234 13.67 -11.73 3.40
N ILE A 235 13.48 -12.86 4.09
CA ILE A 235 13.24 -12.92 5.52
C ILE A 235 14.57 -12.75 6.28
N CYS A 236 14.65 -11.69 7.08
CA CYS A 236 15.76 -11.44 7.99
C CYS A 236 15.59 -12.20 9.32
N GLY A 237 14.34 -12.42 9.71
CA GLY A 237 13.92 -13.23 10.86
C GLY A 237 12.45 -13.06 11.19
N PHE A 238 12.04 -13.61 12.33
CA PHE A 238 10.69 -13.49 12.86
C PHE A 238 10.71 -12.93 14.28
N LEU A 239 9.63 -12.26 14.65
CA LEU A 239 9.41 -11.72 15.99
C LEU A 239 8.08 -12.26 16.49
N LEU A 240 8.04 -12.82 17.70
CA LEU A 240 6.79 -13.27 18.33
C LEU A 240 6.50 -12.39 19.54
N PRO A 241 5.49 -11.51 19.48
CA PRO A 241 5.10 -10.69 20.61
C PRO A 241 4.54 -11.56 21.75
N ASP A 242 5.11 -11.41 22.94
CA ASP A 242 4.59 -11.97 24.17
C ASP A 242 3.90 -10.84 24.96
N PHE A 243 2.57 -10.86 24.95
CA PHE A 243 1.75 -9.85 25.61
C PHE A 243 1.57 -10.10 27.11
N VAL A 244 2.05 -11.22 27.66
CA VAL A 244 1.98 -11.51 29.10
C VAL A 244 3.09 -10.73 29.81
N ASP A 245 4.33 -10.88 29.36
CA ASP A 245 5.51 -10.24 29.94
C ASP A 245 5.95 -8.97 29.18
N GLN A 246 5.08 -8.44 28.30
CA GLN A 246 5.35 -7.28 27.42
C GLN A 246 6.66 -7.40 26.64
N ALA A 247 6.97 -8.61 26.18
CA ALA A 247 8.25 -8.97 25.59
C ALA A 247 8.10 -9.28 24.08
N LEU A 248 9.23 -9.45 23.40
CA LEU A 248 9.27 -9.80 21.98
C LEU A 248 10.38 -10.82 21.75
N GLU A 249 9.99 -12.08 21.54
CA GLU A 249 10.93 -13.14 21.19
C GLU A 249 11.48 -12.89 19.77
N VAL A 250 12.79 -13.09 19.60
CA VAL A 250 13.51 -12.89 18.34
C VAL A 250 13.97 -14.24 17.81
N TYR A 251 13.61 -14.52 16.57
CA TYR A 251 13.95 -15.72 15.82
C TYR A 251 14.74 -15.36 14.56
N ASP A 252 15.66 -16.22 14.15
CA ASP A 252 16.38 -16.07 12.88
C ASP A 252 15.48 -16.36 11.66
N ALA A 253 16.03 -16.20 10.46
CA ALA A 253 15.32 -16.47 9.20
C ALA A 253 14.88 -17.93 9.03
N ASP A 254 15.52 -18.86 9.76
CA ASP A 254 15.15 -20.27 9.79
C ASP A 254 14.13 -20.60 10.89
N GLY A 255 13.69 -19.63 11.69
CA GLY A 255 12.77 -19.85 12.80
C GLY A 255 13.41 -20.51 14.02
N GLN A 256 14.75 -20.47 14.16
CA GLN A 256 15.41 -20.84 15.41
C GLN A 256 15.33 -19.68 16.41
N PRO A 257 15.05 -19.96 17.71
CA PRO A 257 14.95 -18.92 18.73
C PRO A 257 16.35 -18.40 19.10
N VAL A 258 16.51 -17.07 19.14
CA VAL A 258 17.81 -16.38 19.35
C VAL A 258 17.86 -15.68 20.71
N GLY A 259 16.78 -14.99 21.09
CA GLY A 259 16.75 -14.14 22.28
C GLY A 259 15.39 -13.50 22.50
N GLN A 260 15.29 -12.63 23.51
CA GLN A 260 14.09 -11.90 23.87
C GLN A 260 14.44 -10.42 24.08
N LEU A 261 13.60 -9.53 23.55
CA LEU A 261 13.56 -8.12 23.92
C LEU A 261 12.58 -7.92 25.08
N THR A 262 13.04 -7.25 26.13
CA THR A 262 12.26 -6.86 27.31
C THR A 262 12.49 -5.38 27.60
N ALA A 263 11.56 -4.72 28.28
CA ALA A 263 11.73 -3.34 28.73
C ALA A 263 11.37 -3.17 30.20
N THR A 264 11.82 -2.04 30.78
CA THR A 264 11.28 -1.57 32.06
C THR A 264 9.80 -1.21 31.90
N ASP A 265 8.98 -1.59 32.88
CA ASP A 265 7.54 -1.25 32.93
C ASP A 265 7.30 0.26 32.70
N PRO A 266 6.24 0.62 31.95
CA PRO A 266 5.86 2.01 31.78
C PRO A 266 5.39 2.65 33.09
N ILE A 267 5.62 3.95 33.24
CA ILE A 267 5.28 4.73 34.43
C ILE A 267 4.18 5.73 34.08
N ASP A 268 3.13 5.77 34.90
CA ASP A 268 2.13 6.84 34.85
C ASP A 268 2.28 7.77 36.07
N GLY A 269 2.91 8.93 35.86
CA GLY A 269 3.08 9.96 36.88
C GLY A 269 1.78 10.64 37.32
N ASP A 270 0.66 10.37 36.63
CA ASP A 270 -0.67 10.79 37.08
C ASP A 270 -1.22 9.90 38.22
N LEU A 271 -0.66 8.69 38.43
CA LEU A 271 -1.10 7.72 39.43
C LEU A 271 -0.30 7.76 40.75
N GLY A 272 0.90 8.34 40.77
CA GLY A 272 1.74 8.38 41.97
C GLY A 272 3.04 9.17 41.80
N PRO A 273 3.78 9.40 42.90
CA PRO A 273 5.08 10.07 42.83
C PRO A 273 6.09 9.24 42.03
N VAL A 274 6.73 9.87 41.04
CA VAL A 274 7.75 9.27 40.19
C VAL A 274 9.14 9.67 40.69
N ASP A 275 9.99 8.70 41.01
CA ASP A 275 11.42 8.93 41.23
C ASP A 275 12.17 9.09 39.90
N ALA A 276 13.30 9.79 39.92
CA ALA A 276 14.12 9.93 38.72
C ALA A 276 14.69 8.56 38.30
N THR A 277 14.35 8.09 37.12
CA THR A 277 14.71 6.75 36.61
C THR A 277 14.97 6.78 35.11
N THR A 278 15.50 5.69 34.56
CA THR A 278 15.59 5.48 33.11
C THR A 278 14.93 4.16 32.77
N LEU A 279 13.93 4.22 31.90
CA LEU A 279 13.28 3.04 31.33
C LEU A 279 14.21 2.48 30.26
N THR A 280 14.73 1.28 30.46
CA THR A 280 15.63 0.60 29.51
C THR A 280 14.88 -0.38 28.62
N VAL A 281 15.50 -0.69 27.48
CA VAL A 281 15.13 -1.81 26.61
C VAL A 281 16.37 -2.70 26.49
N ASP A 282 16.22 -3.97 26.82
CA ASP A 282 17.32 -4.92 26.97
C ASP A 282 17.08 -6.14 26.07
N PHE A 283 18.11 -6.55 25.32
CA PHE A 283 18.09 -7.79 24.53
C PHE A 283 18.89 -8.88 25.26
N THR A 284 18.17 -9.93 25.67
CA THR A 284 18.72 -11.11 26.35
C THR A 284 18.77 -12.28 25.37
N PRO A 285 19.97 -12.74 24.94
CA PRO A 285 20.11 -13.96 24.15
C PRO A 285 19.70 -15.17 24.98
N LEU A 286 19.22 -16.22 24.32
CA LEU A 286 18.84 -17.44 25.04
C LEU A 286 20.08 -18.16 25.59
N PRO A 287 19.97 -18.89 26.71
CA PRO A 287 21.16 -19.39 27.39
C PRO A 287 22.03 -20.36 26.56
N TRP A 288 21.40 -21.09 25.63
CA TRP A 288 22.07 -21.99 24.68
C TRP A 288 22.53 -21.32 23.38
N VAL A 289 22.37 -20.00 23.23
CA VAL A 289 22.78 -19.23 22.06
C VAL A 289 24.13 -18.54 22.34
N THR A 290 25.13 -18.87 21.54
CA THR A 290 26.49 -18.37 21.74
C THR A 290 26.63 -16.89 21.35
N VAL A 291 27.01 -16.05 22.30
CA VAL A 291 27.52 -14.69 22.06
C VAL A 291 29.05 -14.74 21.98
N PRO A 292 29.71 -14.07 21.01
CA PRO A 292 31.17 -13.98 21.00
C PRO A 292 31.72 -13.17 22.18
N ASP A 293 32.85 -13.60 22.75
CA ASP A 293 33.46 -12.95 23.92
C ASP A 293 33.77 -11.46 23.67
N GLY A 294 33.18 -10.59 24.48
CA GLY A 294 33.42 -9.14 24.45
C GLY A 294 32.58 -8.35 23.44
N GLU A 295 31.74 -9.01 22.64
CA GLU A 295 30.75 -8.38 21.76
C GLU A 295 29.45 -8.06 22.54
N PRO A 296 28.59 -7.12 22.06
CA PRO A 296 27.27 -6.88 22.64
C PRO A 296 26.37 -8.11 22.48
N THR A 297 25.35 -8.24 23.32
CA THR A 297 24.41 -9.39 23.28
C THR A 297 23.71 -9.55 21.93
N THR A 298 23.46 -8.45 21.21
CA THR A 298 22.90 -8.42 19.85
C THR A 298 23.77 -9.14 18.82
N ALA A 299 25.06 -9.38 19.10
CA ALA A 299 25.96 -10.14 18.23
C ALA A 299 25.56 -11.61 18.05
N ALA A 300 24.70 -12.16 18.93
CA ALA A 300 24.04 -13.45 18.74
C ALA A 300 23.20 -13.52 17.44
N ILE A 301 22.69 -12.38 16.96
CA ILE A 301 21.86 -12.31 15.76
C ILE A 301 22.76 -12.27 14.52
N THR A 302 22.84 -13.36 13.77
CA THR A 302 23.71 -13.46 12.58
C THR A 302 23.27 -12.55 11.42
N ASN A 303 21.97 -12.37 11.19
CA ASN A 303 21.49 -11.50 10.12
C ASN A 303 21.69 -10.02 10.47
N ALA A 304 22.46 -9.28 9.65
CA ALA A 304 22.82 -7.89 9.93
C ALA A 304 21.63 -6.92 9.97
N THR A 305 20.58 -7.13 9.16
CA THR A 305 19.39 -6.28 9.16
C THR A 305 18.52 -6.55 10.38
N LEU A 306 18.32 -7.83 10.76
CA LEU A 306 17.62 -8.18 12.01
C LEU A 306 18.38 -7.66 13.24
N ARG A 307 19.71 -7.81 13.26
CA ARG A 307 20.57 -7.28 14.33
C ARG A 307 20.40 -5.77 14.47
N ARG A 308 20.53 -5.03 13.36
CA ARG A 308 20.32 -3.57 13.34
C ARG A 308 18.92 -3.15 13.79
N PHE A 309 17.88 -3.92 13.48
CA PHE A 309 16.53 -3.68 14.00
C PHE A 309 16.47 -3.86 15.53
N VAL A 310 17.02 -4.95 16.06
CA VAL A 310 17.05 -5.19 17.52
C VAL A 310 17.88 -4.11 18.24
N GLU A 311 19.04 -3.74 17.70
CA GLU A 311 19.87 -2.63 18.20
C GLU A 311 19.14 -1.29 18.13
N ALA A 312 18.37 -1.05 17.07
CA ALA A 312 17.57 0.16 16.92
C ALA A 312 16.48 0.25 17.98
N VAL A 313 15.88 -0.87 18.38
CA VAL A 313 14.87 -0.95 19.44
C VAL A 313 15.49 -0.84 20.84
N VAL A 314 16.63 -1.49 21.10
CA VAL A 314 17.43 -1.36 22.34
C VAL A 314 17.86 0.09 22.60
N ALA A 315 18.18 0.84 21.55
CA ALA A 315 18.56 2.25 21.66
C ALA A 315 17.43 3.18 22.16
N GLN A 316 16.17 2.73 22.25
CA GLN A 316 15.00 3.55 22.57
C GLN A 316 14.64 3.59 24.07
N SER A 317 15.66 3.80 24.89
CA SER A 317 15.52 4.02 26.34
C SER A 317 15.07 5.46 26.65
N LEU A 318 14.29 5.66 27.72
CA LEU A 318 13.74 6.96 28.12
C LEU A 318 14.13 7.34 29.55
N THR A 319 14.83 8.47 29.73
CA THR A 319 15.06 9.05 31.07
C THR A 319 13.84 9.85 31.53
N VAL A 320 13.32 9.52 32.71
CA VAL A 320 12.16 10.15 33.35
C VAL A 320 12.63 10.98 34.53
N ALA A 321 12.25 12.26 34.57
CA ALA A 321 12.60 13.16 35.67
C ALA A 321 11.73 12.89 36.91
N ALA A 322 12.28 13.15 38.11
CA ALA A 322 11.51 13.04 39.34
C ALA A 322 10.28 13.98 39.31
N GLY A 323 9.11 13.45 39.62
CA GLY A 323 7.83 14.16 39.56
C GLY A 323 7.36 14.53 38.14
N ALA A 324 7.87 13.87 37.09
CA ALA A 324 7.33 14.04 35.75
C ALA A 324 5.86 13.54 35.68
N PRO A 325 4.92 14.36 35.18
CA PRO A 325 3.52 13.98 35.06
C PRO A 325 3.24 13.21 33.76
N GLY A 326 2.20 12.39 33.77
CA GLY A 326 1.75 11.62 32.61
C GLY A 326 2.50 10.32 32.35
N TRP A 327 2.24 9.77 31.15
CA TRP A 327 2.73 8.48 30.70
C TRP A 327 4.14 8.54 30.14
N HIS A 328 4.99 7.65 30.64
CA HIS A 328 6.36 7.44 30.21
C HIS A 328 6.57 5.98 29.86
N GLU A 329 7.00 5.71 28.62
CA GLU A 329 7.21 4.37 28.07
C GLU A 329 8.48 4.36 27.21
N THR A 330 9.06 3.17 26.99
CA THR A 330 10.15 3.01 26.03
C THR A 330 9.63 3.04 24.59
N GLY A 331 10.52 3.27 23.62
CA GLY A 331 10.14 3.13 22.21
C GLY A 331 9.70 1.71 21.82
N PHE A 332 10.20 0.70 22.54
CA PHE A 332 9.77 -0.69 22.38
C PHE A 332 8.32 -0.90 22.82
N THR A 333 7.97 -0.47 24.04
CA THR A 333 6.59 -0.52 24.57
C THR A 333 5.63 0.21 23.63
N ALA A 334 6.01 1.40 23.16
CA ALA A 334 5.25 2.16 22.17
C ALA A 334 5.04 1.39 20.86
N MET A 335 6.06 0.71 20.33
CA MET A 335 5.97 -0.10 19.10
C MET A 335 5.02 -1.29 19.26
N LEU A 336 5.06 -2.02 20.39
CA LEU A 336 4.13 -3.13 20.65
C LEU A 336 2.68 -2.66 20.65
N ARG A 337 2.40 -1.50 21.26
CA ARG A 337 1.07 -0.88 21.28
C ARG A 337 0.55 -0.52 19.88
N VAL A 338 1.44 -0.17 18.93
CA VAL A 338 1.06 -0.03 17.51
C VAL A 338 0.74 -1.38 16.90
N PHE A 339 1.54 -2.43 17.13
CA PHE A 339 1.27 -3.76 16.56
C PHE A 339 -0.13 -4.25 16.93
N ASP A 340 -0.53 -4.11 18.19
CA ASP A 340 -1.87 -4.48 18.66
C ASP A 340 -2.98 -3.65 17.99
N THR A 341 -2.74 -2.35 17.85
CA THR A 341 -3.70 -1.42 17.24
C THR A 341 -3.91 -1.74 15.77
N VAL A 342 -2.83 -1.97 15.00
CA VAL A 342 -2.89 -2.37 13.58
C VAL A 342 -3.47 -3.77 13.42
N ARG A 343 -3.09 -4.73 14.28
CA ARG A 343 -3.63 -6.10 14.22
C ARG A 343 -5.14 -6.16 14.43
N SER A 344 -5.70 -5.21 15.18
CA SER A 344 -7.16 -5.12 15.35
C SER A 344 -7.93 -4.80 14.07
N THR A 345 -7.26 -4.28 13.02
CA THR A 345 -7.88 -3.98 11.71
C THR A 345 -7.68 -5.09 10.67
N LEU A 346 -6.87 -6.12 10.97
CA LEU A 346 -6.52 -7.18 10.02
C LEU A 346 -7.57 -8.31 10.03
N GLU A 347 -8.20 -8.55 8.88
CA GLU A 347 -9.02 -9.74 8.60
C GLU A 347 -8.31 -10.61 7.54
N PRO A 348 -7.33 -11.44 7.94
CA PRO A 348 -6.50 -12.14 6.99
C PRO A 348 -7.26 -13.23 6.24
N THR A 349 -7.08 -13.26 4.92
CA THR A 349 -7.62 -14.33 4.06
C THR A 349 -6.81 -15.62 4.16
N VAL A 350 -5.52 -15.53 4.50
CA VAL A 350 -4.66 -16.68 4.77
C VAL A 350 -4.83 -17.12 6.22
N LYS A 351 -5.16 -18.39 6.42
CA LYS A 351 -5.14 -19.04 7.74
C LYS A 351 -3.95 -19.99 7.82
N HIS A 352 -3.16 -19.86 8.87
CA HIS A 352 -2.12 -20.83 9.19
C HIS A 352 -2.76 -22.16 9.59
N ALA A 353 -2.18 -23.27 9.11
CA ALA A 353 -2.63 -24.61 9.46
C ALA A 353 -2.12 -25.08 10.83
N ASP A 354 -1.04 -24.46 11.33
CA ASP A 354 -0.39 -24.83 12.58
C ASP A 354 -1.18 -24.33 13.81
N GLY A 355 -1.47 -25.24 14.73
CA GLY A 355 -2.16 -24.96 15.98
C GLY A 355 -1.34 -24.12 16.97
N CYS A 356 0.00 -24.18 16.91
CA CYS A 356 0.88 -23.37 17.75
C CYS A 356 0.72 -21.89 17.46
N VAL A 357 0.86 -21.50 16.20
CA VAL A 357 0.72 -20.10 15.75
C VAL A 357 -0.62 -19.50 16.17
N ARG A 358 -1.68 -20.32 16.20
CA ARG A 358 -3.03 -19.88 16.60
C ARG A 358 -3.25 -19.74 18.12
N LEU A 359 -2.33 -20.22 18.95
CA LEU A 359 -2.42 -20.18 20.43
C LEU A 359 -1.38 -19.25 21.07
N LEU A 360 -0.23 -19.06 20.43
CA LEU A 360 0.94 -18.36 20.97
C LEU A 360 1.04 -16.90 20.51
N GLY A 361 0.12 -16.46 19.66
CA GLY A 361 0.18 -15.16 18.99
C GLY A 361 0.74 -15.27 17.57
N GLU A 362 0.42 -14.27 16.76
CA GLU A 362 0.73 -14.28 15.33
C GLU A 362 2.17 -13.75 15.12
N PRO A 363 3.04 -14.45 14.37
CA PRO A 363 4.40 -13.98 14.10
C PRO A 363 4.43 -12.74 13.19
N VAL A 364 5.32 -11.80 13.55
CA VAL A 364 5.77 -10.72 12.69
C VAL A 364 6.97 -11.23 11.89
N VAL A 365 6.99 -11.02 10.58
CA VAL A 365 8.16 -11.26 9.74
C VAL A 365 8.92 -9.96 9.50
N VAL A 366 10.25 -10.02 9.57
CA VAL A 366 11.16 -8.91 9.27
C VAL A 366 11.69 -9.09 7.85
N LEU A 367 11.40 -8.16 6.95
CA LEU A 367 11.69 -8.25 5.52
C LEU A 367 12.56 -7.08 5.04
N ARG A 368 13.49 -7.34 4.11
CA ARG A 368 14.07 -6.26 3.28
C ARG A 368 13.18 -5.99 2.07
N ALA A 369 12.91 -4.71 1.80
CA ALA A 369 12.21 -4.27 0.61
C ALA A 369 12.84 -2.99 0.05
N ARG A 370 12.85 -2.87 -1.28
CA ARG A 370 13.33 -1.70 -2.03
C ARG A 370 12.15 -1.03 -2.72
N ALA A 371 11.86 0.21 -2.35
CA ALA A 371 10.88 1.06 -3.02
C ALA A 371 11.60 1.89 -4.09
N ALA A 372 11.16 1.81 -5.34
CA ALA A 372 11.78 2.52 -6.46
C ALA A 372 10.71 3.16 -7.35
N PHE A 373 10.80 4.48 -7.51
CA PHE A 373 10.09 5.18 -8.58
C PHE A 373 11.01 5.22 -9.80
N GLU A 374 10.81 4.30 -10.74
CA GLU A 374 11.54 4.35 -12.01
C GLU A 374 10.78 5.25 -12.99
N ALA A 375 11.46 6.20 -13.61
CA ALA A 375 10.84 7.11 -14.57
C ALA A 375 11.83 7.60 -15.63
N SER A 376 11.25 8.10 -16.72
CA SER A 376 11.96 8.65 -17.88
C SER A 376 11.21 9.89 -18.37
N ASP A 377 11.94 10.76 -19.06
CA ASP A 377 11.37 11.91 -19.77
C ASP A 377 10.60 11.51 -21.05
N ALA A 378 10.60 10.22 -21.40
CA ALA A 378 9.89 9.69 -22.57
C ALA A 378 8.37 9.88 -22.49
N THR A 379 7.77 10.54 -23.49
CA THR A 379 6.30 10.68 -23.61
C THR A 379 5.65 9.41 -24.15
N VAL A 380 4.33 9.30 -24.02
CA VAL A 380 3.55 8.16 -24.54
C VAL A 380 3.76 7.96 -26.05
N THR A 381 4.00 9.03 -26.80
CA THR A 381 4.30 8.99 -28.23
C THR A 381 5.66 8.32 -28.48
N GLN A 382 6.70 8.70 -27.71
CA GLN A 382 8.06 8.16 -27.84
C GLN A 382 8.18 6.68 -27.41
N LEU A 383 7.37 6.25 -26.42
CA LEU A 383 7.30 4.84 -26.01
C LEU A 383 6.85 3.88 -27.13
N ARG A 384 6.21 4.40 -28.19
CA ARG A 384 5.83 3.59 -29.37
C ARG A 384 7.02 3.29 -30.29
N GLU A 385 8.08 4.09 -30.20
CA GLU A 385 9.28 3.96 -31.03
C GLU A 385 10.31 3.00 -30.40
N GLY A 386 10.29 2.85 -29.08
CA GLY A 386 11.15 1.91 -28.35
C GLY A 386 10.99 1.99 -26.83
N PRO A 387 11.70 1.12 -26.08
CA PRO A 387 11.72 1.19 -24.62
C PRO A 387 12.35 2.51 -24.13
N PRO A 388 11.86 3.09 -23.02
CA PRO A 388 12.39 4.33 -22.49
C PRO A 388 13.83 4.15 -21.98
N THR A 389 14.69 5.15 -22.21
CA THR A 389 15.99 5.21 -21.55
C THR A 389 15.80 5.83 -20.17
N ILE A 390 16.28 5.13 -19.13
CA ILE A 390 16.26 5.62 -17.75
C ILE A 390 17.57 6.37 -17.51
N THR A 391 17.48 7.60 -17.01
CA THR A 391 18.60 8.52 -16.72
C THR A 391 18.34 9.26 -15.41
N ASP A 392 19.36 9.89 -14.82
CA ASP A 392 19.27 10.51 -13.48
C ASP A 392 18.46 11.83 -13.45
N ALA A 393 17.14 11.67 -13.50
CA ALA A 393 16.15 12.14 -12.50
C ALA A 393 15.97 13.63 -12.16
N SER A 394 16.86 14.55 -12.52
CA SER A 394 16.81 15.93 -12.00
C SER A 394 15.57 16.76 -12.42
N SER A 395 14.78 16.30 -13.40
CA SER A 395 13.57 16.96 -13.93
C SER A 395 12.24 16.37 -13.43
N LEU A 396 12.28 15.21 -12.77
CA LEU A 396 11.10 14.42 -12.44
C LEU A 396 10.60 14.71 -11.01
N PRO A 397 9.29 14.59 -10.73
CA PRO A 397 8.75 14.81 -9.40
C PRO A 397 9.25 13.76 -8.40
N VAL A 398 9.15 14.08 -7.11
CA VAL A 398 9.39 13.12 -6.02
C VAL A 398 8.04 12.55 -5.62
N LEU A 399 7.89 11.23 -5.59
CA LEU A 399 6.62 10.61 -5.20
C LEU A 399 6.63 10.28 -3.71
N ARG A 400 5.61 10.75 -2.99
CA ARG A 400 5.31 10.26 -1.64
C ARG A 400 4.70 8.86 -1.75
N VAL A 401 5.37 7.85 -1.21
CA VAL A 401 4.94 6.45 -1.24
C VAL A 401 4.57 6.00 0.17
N ARG A 402 3.29 5.70 0.39
CA ARG A 402 2.77 5.03 1.58
C ARG A 402 2.99 3.52 1.49
N ILE A 403 3.58 2.93 2.51
CA ILE A 403 3.76 1.47 2.69
C ILE A 403 2.78 1.01 3.77
N GLY A 404 1.92 0.06 3.44
CA GLY A 404 0.79 -0.34 4.29
C GLY A 404 -0.48 0.52 4.09
N ASP A 405 -1.62 -0.05 4.43
CA ASP A 405 -2.94 0.58 4.32
C ASP A 405 -3.93 -0.04 5.31
N VAL A 406 -4.09 0.56 6.50
CA VAL A 406 -5.02 0.06 7.55
C VAL A 406 -6.50 0.08 7.14
N THR A 407 -6.85 0.72 6.02
CA THR A 407 -8.21 0.63 5.47
C THR A 407 -8.47 -0.68 4.73
N ARG A 408 -7.43 -1.50 4.56
CA ARG A 408 -7.48 -2.82 3.93
C ARG A 408 -7.33 -3.92 4.98
N PRO A 409 -8.39 -4.70 5.24
CA PRO A 409 -8.30 -5.81 6.17
C PRO A 409 -7.28 -6.89 5.75
N GLU A 410 -6.87 -6.94 4.48
CA GLU A 410 -5.85 -7.86 3.99
C GLU A 410 -4.41 -7.32 4.00
N ASP A 411 -4.16 -6.08 4.43
CA ASP A 411 -2.80 -5.51 4.53
C ASP A 411 -2.13 -5.86 5.87
N GLY A 412 -1.04 -6.62 5.79
CA GLY A 412 -0.29 -7.11 6.94
C GLY A 412 0.78 -6.17 7.48
N VAL A 413 1.05 -5.02 6.86
CA VAL A 413 2.14 -4.13 7.30
C VAL A 413 1.84 -3.58 8.70
N LEU A 414 2.69 -3.91 9.66
CA LEU A 414 2.63 -3.38 11.04
C LEU A 414 3.44 -2.10 11.19
N GLY A 415 4.39 -1.86 10.28
CA GLY A 415 5.19 -0.64 10.16
C GLY A 415 6.53 -0.91 9.47
N CYS A 416 7.39 0.11 9.38
CA CYS A 416 8.66 -0.01 8.68
C CYS A 416 9.74 0.96 9.17
N PHE A 417 10.96 0.78 8.67
CA PHE A 417 12.16 1.58 8.96
C PHE A 417 12.95 1.86 7.69
N LEU A 418 13.75 2.93 7.68
CA LEU A 418 14.80 3.13 6.68
C LEU A 418 15.99 2.21 6.98
N ASP A 419 16.46 1.43 6.00
CA ASP A 419 17.58 0.49 6.19
C ASP A 419 18.93 1.21 6.37
N ALA A 420 19.05 2.46 5.93
CA ALA A 420 20.27 3.26 6.05
C ALA A 420 20.44 3.99 7.41
N ALA A 421 19.45 3.95 8.30
CA ALA A 421 19.51 4.67 9.58
C ALA A 421 20.47 4.01 10.58
N THR A 422 21.15 4.82 11.40
CA THR A 422 21.88 4.30 12.58
C THR A 422 20.87 3.78 13.61
N PRO A 423 21.23 2.82 14.48
CA PRO A 423 20.31 2.35 15.53
C PRO A 423 19.71 3.46 16.42
N ALA A 424 20.47 4.51 16.73
CA ALA A 424 19.98 5.65 17.51
C ALA A 424 19.08 6.61 16.71
N ASP A 425 19.32 6.75 15.40
CA ASP A 425 18.54 7.61 14.50
C ASP A 425 17.34 6.89 13.87
N ALA A 426 17.27 5.57 13.99
CA ALA A 426 16.17 4.76 13.50
C ALA A 426 14.84 5.18 14.13
N ARG A 427 13.80 5.23 13.31
CA ARG A 427 12.43 5.59 13.71
C ARG A 427 11.48 4.54 13.15
N PHE A 428 10.59 4.05 14.00
CA PHE A 428 9.54 3.12 13.61
C PHE A 428 8.38 3.92 13.02
N ALA A 429 8.14 3.71 11.74
CA ALA A 429 7.03 4.30 11.02
C ALA A 429 5.80 3.38 11.14
N PRO A 430 4.71 3.78 11.84
CA PRO A 430 3.44 3.06 11.80
C PRO A 430 2.76 3.23 10.43
N PRO A 431 1.82 2.36 10.01
CA PRO A 431 1.14 2.48 8.72
C PRO A 431 0.29 3.76 8.59
N THR A 432 -0.25 4.25 9.71
CA THR A 432 -0.95 5.54 9.81
C THR A 432 -0.61 6.25 11.12
N LEU A 433 -0.73 7.58 11.13
CA LEU A 433 -0.59 8.38 12.35
C LEU A 433 -1.65 8.01 13.41
N GLU A 434 -2.89 7.71 12.96
CA GLU A 434 -4.00 7.31 13.82
C GLU A 434 -3.68 6.06 14.66
N ALA A 435 -2.91 5.11 14.11
CA ALA A 435 -2.49 3.91 14.84
C ALA A 435 -1.59 4.24 16.05
N ALA A 436 -0.85 5.34 16.01
CA ALA A 436 -0.05 5.84 17.14
C ALA A 436 -0.85 6.77 18.07
N GLU A 437 -1.78 7.57 17.53
CA GLU A 437 -2.66 8.46 18.34
C GLU A 437 -3.70 7.68 19.16
N LYS A 438 -4.19 6.56 18.64
CA LYS A 438 -5.19 5.69 19.28
C LYS A 438 -4.61 4.38 19.81
N ALA A 439 -3.29 4.33 20.01
CA ALA A 439 -2.57 3.13 20.41
C ALA A 439 -3.16 2.51 21.70
N VAL A 440 -3.50 1.24 21.63
CA VAL A 440 -4.10 0.47 22.73
C VAL A 440 -3.11 0.31 23.90
N LEU A 441 -3.61 0.23 25.14
CA LEU A 441 -2.80 0.11 26.36
C LEU A 441 -2.75 -1.31 26.96
N ASN A 442 -3.52 -2.27 26.42
CA ASN A 442 -3.48 -3.73 26.69
C ASN A 442 -3.11 -4.16 28.12
N GLU A 443 -3.76 -3.55 29.12
CA GLU A 443 -3.55 -3.83 30.55
C GLU A 443 -2.09 -3.72 31.04
N MET A 444 -1.24 -2.98 30.30
CA MET A 444 0.17 -2.71 30.62
C MET A 444 0.41 -1.99 31.95
N VAL A 445 -0.65 -1.61 32.68
CA VAL A 445 -0.62 -1.27 34.11
C VAL A 445 -1.80 -1.94 34.83
N THR A 446 -1.50 -2.61 35.93
CA THR A 446 -2.48 -3.18 36.87
C THR A 446 -3.15 -2.10 37.74
N SER A 447 -3.84 -1.15 37.11
CA SER A 447 -4.57 -0.09 37.82
C SER A 447 -5.97 0.16 37.27
N ALA A 448 -6.98 0.07 38.14
CA ALA A 448 -8.38 0.22 37.76
C ALA A 448 -8.71 1.67 37.39
N GLY A 449 -9.10 1.91 36.13
CA GLY A 449 -9.69 3.19 35.67
C GLY A 449 -8.99 3.87 34.50
N LEU A 450 -7.92 3.30 33.94
CA LEU A 450 -7.22 3.88 32.79
C LEU A 450 -8.07 3.90 31.51
N GLN A 451 -7.77 4.86 30.62
CA GLN A 451 -8.29 4.85 29.25
C GLN A 451 -7.72 3.64 28.50
N LYS A 452 -8.53 2.99 27.65
CA LYS A 452 -8.09 1.82 26.86
C LYS A 452 -7.05 2.16 25.78
N THR A 453 -6.93 3.43 25.43
CA THR A 453 -6.04 3.96 24.39
C THR A 453 -5.42 5.27 24.87
N ARG A 454 -4.17 5.56 24.47
CA ARG A 454 -3.46 6.81 24.77
C ARG A 454 -2.51 7.12 23.62
N ALA A 455 -2.37 8.39 23.22
CA ALA A 455 -1.45 8.75 22.14
C ALA A 455 0.00 8.43 22.55
N ILE A 456 0.78 7.87 21.63
CA ILE A 456 2.21 7.60 21.82
C ILE A 456 2.98 8.92 21.77
N THR A 457 3.85 9.13 22.76
CA THR A 457 4.70 10.32 22.89
C THR A 457 6.19 10.06 22.61
N HIS A 458 6.63 8.80 22.62
CA HIS A 458 8.04 8.45 22.46
C HIS A 458 8.55 8.79 21.04
N PRO A 459 9.65 9.57 20.88
CA PRO A 459 10.13 10.05 19.57
C PRO A 459 10.44 8.98 18.52
N PHE A 460 10.68 7.74 18.95
CA PHE A 460 10.84 6.58 18.07
C PHE A 460 9.65 6.34 17.13
N VAL A 461 8.43 6.67 17.58
CA VAL A 461 7.16 6.39 16.90
C VAL A 461 6.31 7.64 16.72
N ALA A 462 6.37 8.58 17.68
CA ALA A 462 5.55 9.78 17.67
C ALA A 462 5.84 10.66 16.44
N GLY A 463 4.79 11.07 15.73
CA GLY A 463 4.87 11.86 14.51
C GLY A 463 5.48 11.13 13.30
N GLN A 464 5.79 9.83 13.42
CA GLN A 464 6.23 9.01 12.30
C GLN A 464 5.01 8.45 11.54
N VAL A 465 5.21 8.15 10.26
CA VAL A 465 4.23 7.43 9.42
C VAL A 465 4.98 6.75 8.27
N SER A 466 4.46 5.63 7.77
CA SER A 466 5.05 4.80 6.71
C SER A 466 4.92 5.45 5.32
N GLU A 467 5.18 6.75 5.21
CA GLU A 467 5.13 7.49 3.96
C GLU A 467 6.50 8.12 3.66
N PHE A 468 7.10 7.73 2.55
CA PHE A 468 8.47 8.12 2.20
C PHE A 468 8.52 8.90 0.90
N ASP A 469 9.37 9.93 0.85
CA ASP A 469 9.70 10.63 -0.38
C ASP A 469 10.67 9.78 -1.20
N VAL A 470 10.22 9.30 -2.36
CA VAL A 470 10.99 8.47 -3.30
C VAL A 470 11.26 9.28 -4.57
N PRO A 471 12.49 9.82 -4.75
CA PRO A 471 12.86 10.51 -5.97
C PRO A 471 12.91 9.55 -7.16
N ALA A 472 12.73 10.08 -8.37
CA ALA A 472 12.89 9.28 -9.58
C ALA A 472 14.28 8.64 -9.62
N ASN A 473 14.34 7.36 -10.00
CA ASN A 473 15.53 6.54 -10.20
C ASN A 473 16.50 6.46 -9.00
N GLN A 474 16.07 6.90 -7.82
CA GLN A 474 16.80 6.77 -6.55
C GLN A 474 16.02 5.81 -5.64
N PRO A 475 16.38 4.51 -5.62
CA PRO A 475 15.68 3.53 -4.79
C PRO A 475 15.89 3.82 -3.29
N LEU A 476 14.88 3.50 -2.50
CA LEU A 476 14.88 3.61 -1.04
C LEU A 476 14.78 2.22 -0.43
N ASP A 477 15.76 1.87 0.40
CA ASP A 477 15.79 0.59 1.11
C ASP A 477 15.10 0.68 2.47
N LEU A 478 14.20 -0.28 2.69
CA LEU A 478 13.27 -0.34 3.80
C LEU A 478 13.35 -1.69 4.51
N VAL A 479 13.24 -1.67 5.83
CA VAL A 479 12.93 -2.84 6.64
C VAL A 479 11.43 -2.81 6.92
N VAL A 480 10.69 -3.79 6.42
CA VAL A 480 9.24 -3.88 6.59
C VAL A 480 8.93 -4.94 7.64
N LEU A 481 8.10 -4.58 8.62
CA LEU A 481 7.52 -5.49 9.59
C LEU A 481 6.10 -5.82 9.15
N ALA A 482 5.81 -7.11 8.95
CA ALA A 482 4.50 -7.56 8.48
C ALA A 482 3.96 -8.75 9.28
N ASP A 483 2.65 -8.83 9.45
CA ASP A 483 1.94 -10.02 9.88
C ASP A 483 1.97 -11.08 8.75
N THR A 484 2.45 -12.29 9.08
CA THR A 484 2.64 -13.39 8.13
C THR A 484 1.40 -13.83 7.35
N ARG A 485 0.19 -13.38 7.74
CA ARG A 485 -1.09 -13.72 7.10
C ARG A 485 -1.59 -12.66 6.11
N GLY A 486 -1.02 -11.46 6.13
CA GLY A 486 -1.42 -10.33 5.29
C GLY A 486 -0.58 -10.19 4.01
N SER A 487 -0.93 -9.20 3.19
CA SER A 487 -0.16 -8.76 2.02
C SER A 487 0.47 -7.39 2.27
N ILE A 488 1.46 -6.98 1.48
CA ILE A 488 2.16 -5.70 1.64
C ILE A 488 1.79 -4.77 0.48
N TYR A 489 1.19 -3.60 0.78
CA TYR A 489 0.86 -2.62 -0.25
C TYR A 489 1.82 -1.43 -0.31
N ALA A 490 2.00 -0.85 -1.50
CA ALA A 490 2.69 0.42 -1.72
C ALA A 490 1.87 1.33 -2.64
N THR A 491 1.48 2.50 -2.13
CA THR A 491 0.53 3.45 -2.75
C THR A 491 1.16 4.83 -2.86
N CYS A 492 1.06 5.50 -4.01
CA CYS A 492 1.56 6.88 -4.19
C CYS A 492 0.54 7.85 -4.81
N GLY A 493 -0.71 7.41 -5.00
CA GLY A 493 -1.80 8.21 -5.55
C GLY A 493 -1.74 8.59 -7.03
N VAL A 494 -0.59 8.43 -7.69
CA VAL A 494 -0.35 8.83 -9.08
C VAL A 494 -0.16 7.62 -10.02
N LEU A 495 0.51 6.57 -9.53
CA LEU A 495 0.82 5.35 -10.29
C LEU A 495 0.08 4.13 -9.73
N PRO A 496 -0.12 3.06 -10.55
CA PRO A 496 -0.79 1.85 -10.10
C PRO A 496 -0.16 1.26 -8.82
N ARG A 497 -0.96 1.17 -7.76
CA ARG A 497 -0.59 0.59 -6.46
C ARG A 497 0.03 -0.80 -6.62
N LYS A 498 1.06 -1.10 -5.84
CA LYS A 498 1.64 -2.45 -5.73
C LYS A 498 1.06 -3.22 -4.55
N ASN A 499 0.95 -4.52 -4.74
CA ASN A 499 0.60 -5.51 -3.73
C ASN A 499 1.63 -6.65 -3.85
N ILE A 500 2.25 -7.03 -2.73
CA ILE A 500 3.09 -8.21 -2.59
C ILE A 500 2.38 -9.18 -1.64
N VAL A 501 1.87 -10.28 -2.17
CA VAL A 501 1.47 -11.44 -1.37
C VAL A 501 2.74 -12.22 -1.02
N MET A 502 2.97 -12.48 0.26
CA MET A 502 4.19 -13.17 0.69
C MET A 502 4.19 -14.65 0.22
N PRO A 503 5.25 -15.11 -0.46
CA PRO A 503 5.34 -16.52 -0.87
C PRO A 503 5.42 -17.45 0.34
N LYS A 504 4.48 -18.42 0.39
CA LYS A 504 4.39 -19.44 1.44
C LYS A 504 5.69 -20.23 1.62
N ASP A 505 6.41 -20.49 0.53
CA ASP A 505 7.66 -21.26 0.49
C ASP A 505 8.76 -20.68 1.41
N PHE A 506 8.76 -19.36 1.66
CA PHE A 506 9.69 -18.74 2.62
C PHE A 506 9.22 -18.86 4.07
N ILE A 507 7.90 -18.84 4.29
CA ILE A 507 7.30 -18.67 5.62
C ILE A 507 7.01 -20.03 6.28
N GLU A 508 6.32 -20.94 5.58
CA GLU A 508 5.87 -22.21 6.15
C GLU A 508 6.99 -23.08 6.76
N PRO A 509 8.19 -23.21 6.13
CA PRO A 509 9.28 -24.00 6.71
C PRO A 509 9.85 -23.42 8.01
N ALA A 510 9.88 -22.09 8.14
CA ALA A 510 10.37 -21.42 9.34
C ALA A 510 9.30 -21.40 10.45
N LEU A 511 8.03 -21.16 10.11
CA LEU A 511 6.91 -21.23 11.06
C LEU A 511 6.83 -22.61 11.73
N ALA A 512 6.96 -23.69 10.97
CA ALA A 512 6.97 -25.07 11.50
C ALA A 512 8.18 -25.36 12.42
N ARG A 513 9.21 -24.51 12.41
CA ARG A 513 10.41 -24.61 13.26
C ARG A 513 10.43 -23.67 14.46
N LEU A 514 9.51 -22.70 14.56
CA LEU A 514 9.37 -21.85 15.74
C LEU A 514 9.18 -22.70 17.01
N ARG A 515 9.86 -22.32 18.10
CA ARG A 515 9.80 -22.97 19.42
C ARG A 515 9.82 -21.88 20.51
N PRO A 516 8.70 -21.36 21.02
CA PRO A 516 8.64 -20.46 22.19
C PRO A 516 8.70 -21.27 23.49
N THR A 517 9.52 -21.05 24.52
CA THR A 517 10.67 -20.16 24.76
C THR A 517 10.37 -18.80 25.41
N PHE A 518 9.28 -18.74 26.16
CA PHE A 518 8.98 -17.68 27.12
C PHE A 518 9.92 -17.74 28.33
N ARG A 519 10.29 -16.58 28.88
CA ARG A 519 10.92 -16.51 30.20
C ARG A 519 9.87 -16.76 31.28
N VAL A 520 10.23 -17.42 32.37
CA VAL A 520 9.31 -17.71 33.48
C VAL A 520 10.05 -17.62 34.81
N GLY A 521 9.63 -16.68 35.66
CA GLY A 521 10.19 -16.50 37.00
C GLY A 521 9.63 -15.27 37.73
N PRO A 522 9.79 -15.20 39.06
CA PRO A 522 10.30 -16.24 39.95
C PRO A 522 9.21 -17.27 40.29
N ILE A 523 9.49 -18.54 39.99
CA ILE A 523 8.58 -19.67 40.29
C ILE A 523 9.13 -20.55 41.41
N LEU A 524 8.24 -21.31 42.06
CA LEU A 524 8.66 -22.31 43.03
C LEU A 524 9.25 -23.52 42.30
N GLY A 525 10.47 -23.89 42.64
CA GLY A 525 11.08 -25.16 42.23
C GLY A 525 11.46 -26.01 43.44
N PHE A 526 11.60 -27.32 43.25
CA PHE A 526 12.14 -28.23 44.26
C PHE A 526 13.18 -29.18 43.67
N GLU A 527 14.09 -29.64 44.51
CA GLU A 527 15.20 -30.51 44.11
C GLU A 527 14.74 -31.98 43.99
N ARG A 528 14.99 -32.61 42.85
CA ARG A 528 14.68 -34.01 42.56
C ARG A 528 15.68 -34.56 41.56
N ASP A 529 16.24 -35.74 41.85
CA ASP A 529 17.18 -36.44 40.96
C ASP A 529 18.36 -35.53 40.50
N GLU A 530 18.92 -34.78 41.46
CA GLU A 530 19.98 -33.76 41.31
C GLU A 530 19.63 -32.55 40.41
N LYS A 531 18.35 -32.38 40.03
CA LYS A 531 17.85 -31.26 39.24
C LYS A 531 16.84 -30.43 40.02
N VAL A 532 16.78 -29.14 39.75
CA VAL A 532 15.63 -28.33 40.15
C VAL A 532 14.48 -28.64 39.19
N VAL A 533 13.28 -28.81 39.73
CA VAL A 533 12.06 -29.10 38.98
C VAL A 533 11.04 -28.00 39.29
N PRO A 534 10.53 -27.27 38.28
CA PRO A 534 9.59 -26.17 38.49
C PRO A 534 8.21 -26.66 38.90
N VAL A 535 7.49 -25.85 39.67
CA VAL A 535 6.10 -26.06 40.07
C VAL A 535 5.26 -24.96 39.42
N MET A 536 4.86 -25.21 38.17
CA MET A 536 4.01 -24.32 37.38
C MET A 536 3.03 -25.14 36.55
N PRO A 537 1.87 -24.60 36.15
CA PRO A 537 1.06 -25.20 35.11
C PRO A 537 1.86 -25.21 33.80
N ALA A 538 2.14 -26.40 33.27
CA ALA A 538 2.74 -26.53 31.95
C ALA A 538 1.79 -25.94 30.88
N PRO A 539 2.28 -25.08 29.96
CA PRO A 539 1.50 -24.67 28.80
C PRO A 539 1.08 -25.91 27.99
N PHE A 540 -0.21 -26.00 27.64
CA PHE A 540 -0.74 -27.13 26.88
C PHE A 540 -1.05 -26.73 25.44
N ILE A 541 -0.38 -27.38 24.50
CA ILE A 541 -0.70 -27.33 23.07
C ILE A 541 -0.73 -28.78 22.56
N GLU A 542 -1.74 -29.11 21.76
CA GLU A 542 -1.90 -30.45 21.21
C GLU A 542 -0.70 -30.82 20.32
N GLY A 543 -0.06 -31.96 20.60
CA GLY A 543 1.15 -32.41 19.90
C GLY A 543 2.47 -31.82 20.43
N TRP A 544 2.45 -31.11 21.56
CA TRP A 544 3.64 -30.48 22.15
C TRP A 544 3.77 -30.76 23.65
N ARG A 545 5.01 -30.73 24.14
CA ARG A 545 5.36 -30.81 25.57
C ARG A 545 6.14 -29.58 25.99
N ALA A 546 5.90 -29.09 27.19
CA ALA A 546 6.69 -28.02 27.79
C ALA A 546 7.90 -28.59 28.55
N THR A 547 9.07 -27.99 28.34
CA THR A 547 10.30 -28.23 29.09
C THR A 547 10.75 -26.92 29.76
N PHE A 548 11.53 -27.02 30.82
CA PHE A 548 12.10 -25.90 31.54
C PHE A 548 13.62 -25.93 31.47
N VAL A 549 14.25 -24.77 31.29
CA VAL A 549 15.70 -24.59 31.27
C VAL A 549 16.07 -23.52 32.28
N HIS A 550 16.91 -23.84 33.25
CA HIS A 550 17.37 -22.88 34.27
C HIS A 550 18.38 -21.89 33.71
N ASP A 551 18.33 -20.65 34.19
CA ASP A 551 19.36 -19.63 33.87
C ASP A 551 20.73 -19.97 34.52
N ASP A 552 20.74 -20.64 35.68
CA ASP A 552 21.95 -20.92 36.47
C ASP A 552 22.79 -22.13 35.98
N ASP A 553 22.25 -22.97 35.10
CA ASP A 553 22.87 -24.24 34.71
C ASP A 553 23.82 -24.08 33.52
N ALA A 554 25.14 -24.13 33.72
CA ALA A 554 26.14 -24.03 32.64
C ALA A 554 26.05 -25.09 31.51
N THR A 555 25.17 -26.09 31.64
CA THR A 555 24.88 -27.13 30.63
C THR A 555 23.43 -27.11 30.12
N PHE A 556 22.61 -26.17 30.58
CA PHE A 556 21.22 -25.92 30.16
C PHE A 556 20.36 -27.19 29.97
N PRO A 557 20.26 -28.09 30.97
CA PRO A 557 19.55 -29.34 30.83
C PRO A 557 18.04 -29.11 30.80
N GLU A 558 17.37 -29.49 29.69
CA GLU A 558 15.91 -29.49 29.64
C GLU A 558 15.31 -30.42 30.71
N VAL A 559 14.46 -29.87 31.58
CA VAL A 559 13.71 -30.59 32.61
C VAL A 559 12.23 -30.63 32.24
N PRO A 560 11.56 -31.80 32.27
CA PRO A 560 10.11 -31.84 32.05
C PRO A 560 9.36 -31.06 33.13
N ILE A 561 8.41 -30.22 32.73
CA ILE A 561 7.51 -29.55 33.69
C ILE A 561 6.51 -30.59 34.21
N PRO A 562 6.50 -30.91 35.51
CA PRO A 562 5.55 -31.87 36.07
C PRO A 562 4.13 -31.30 36.10
N PRO A 563 3.08 -32.15 36.13
CA PRO A 563 1.75 -31.68 36.44
C PRO A 563 1.71 -31.00 37.82
N VAL A 564 0.86 -29.98 37.95
CA VAL A 564 0.70 -29.21 39.20
C VAL A 564 0.33 -30.16 40.35
N LEU A 565 1.01 -29.99 41.49
CA LEU A 565 0.74 -30.74 42.72
C LEU A 565 -0.73 -30.63 43.13
N GLY A 566 -1.28 -31.70 43.70
CA GLY A 566 -2.66 -31.74 44.18
C GLY A 566 -2.91 -30.69 45.26
N VAL A 567 -4.16 -30.22 45.39
CA VAL A 567 -4.52 -29.23 46.41
C VAL A 567 -4.26 -29.79 47.81
N GLY A 568 -3.25 -29.23 48.49
CA GLY A 568 -2.80 -29.68 49.82
C GLY A 568 -1.59 -30.60 49.81
N GLU A 569 -1.04 -30.97 48.64
CA GLU A 569 0.25 -31.65 48.54
C GLU A 569 1.41 -30.65 48.73
N LEU A 570 2.38 -31.02 49.56
CA LEU A 570 3.62 -30.27 49.72
C LEU A 570 4.69 -30.85 48.78
N PRO A 571 5.61 -30.01 48.24
CA PRO A 571 6.75 -30.49 47.47
C PRO A 571 7.56 -31.54 48.26
N PRO A 572 8.11 -32.58 47.59
CA PRO A 572 8.81 -33.67 48.26
C PRO A 572 10.17 -33.26 48.86
N ALA A 573 10.68 -32.08 48.49
CA ALA A 573 11.91 -31.48 48.98
C ALA A 573 11.70 -29.99 49.30
N ARG A 574 12.71 -29.35 49.91
CA ARG A 574 12.65 -27.92 50.24
C ARG A 574 12.49 -27.08 48.97
N ALA A 575 11.35 -26.39 48.85
CA ALA A 575 11.11 -25.45 47.77
C ALA A 575 12.09 -24.27 47.82
N ARG A 576 12.48 -23.78 46.64
CA ARG A 576 13.29 -22.57 46.42
C ARG A 576 12.60 -21.74 45.32
N LEU A 577 12.93 -20.46 45.22
CA LEU A 577 12.60 -19.69 44.02
C LEU A 577 13.62 -20.01 42.92
N THR A 578 13.16 -20.09 41.68
CA THR A 578 13.98 -20.31 40.48
C THR A 578 13.42 -19.50 39.32
N GLU A 579 14.31 -19.13 38.39
CA GLU A 579 14.00 -18.45 37.13
C GLU A 579 14.59 -19.27 35.97
N GLY A 580 14.04 -19.07 34.77
CA GLY A 580 14.50 -19.76 33.58
C GLY A 580 13.50 -19.60 32.42
N TRP A 581 13.50 -20.56 31.51
CA TRP A 581 12.76 -20.51 30.25
C TRP A 581 11.84 -21.72 30.10
N ALA A 582 10.57 -21.47 29.77
CA ALA A 582 9.61 -22.51 29.42
C ALA A 582 9.60 -22.70 27.89
N ARG A 583 10.20 -23.80 27.43
CA ARG A 583 10.36 -24.14 26.02
C ARG A 583 9.34 -25.18 25.56
N MET A 584 8.58 -24.85 24.53
CA MET A 584 7.69 -25.80 23.86
C MET A 584 8.48 -26.64 22.86
N VAL A 585 8.38 -27.96 22.99
CA VAL A 585 9.03 -28.95 22.11
C VAL A 585 7.96 -29.86 21.50
N PRO A 586 7.99 -30.15 20.19
CA PRO A 586 7.06 -31.11 19.60
C PRO A 586 7.17 -32.47 20.28
N GLN A 587 6.01 -33.10 20.49
CA GLN A 587 5.95 -34.47 20.97
C GLN A 587 6.11 -35.40 19.76
N GLU A 588 7.08 -36.32 19.82
CA GLU A 588 7.22 -37.33 18.77
C GLU A 588 5.95 -38.19 18.69
N PRO A 589 5.46 -38.51 17.47
CA PRO A 589 4.32 -39.42 17.32
C PRO A 589 4.74 -40.83 17.76
N GLY A 590 4.08 -41.32 18.82
CA GLY A 590 4.32 -42.64 19.42
C GLY A 590 3.57 -43.79 18.76
#